data_AF-A0A7K9YWB6-F1
#
_entry.id   AF-A0A7K9YWB6-F1
#
_cell.length_a   1.000
_cell.length_b   1.000
_cell.length_c   1.000
_cell.angle_alpha   90.00
_cell.angle_beta   90.00
_cell.angle_gamma   90.00
#
_symmetry.space_group_name_H-M   'P 1'
#
loop_
_entity.id
_entity.type
_entity.pdbx_description
1 polymer ?
#
loop_
_entity_poly.entity_id
_entity_poly.type
_entity_poly.pdbx_seq_one_letter_code
_entity_poly.pdbx_strand_id
1 'polypeptide(L)'
;TGSSDPYCIVKIDNEAIIRTATVWKTLSPFWGEEYEVQLHPSFHSISIYVMDEDALSRDDVIGKVCITRTMLAEHPKGYSGWVSLSEVDPDEEVQGEIHLRVELLEGEGRRLRCTVLEAR
;
A
#
# COMPACT_ATOMS: atom_id res chain seq x y z
N THR A 1 -20.24 17.08 -0.30
CA THR A 1 -19.56 15.86 0.19
C THR A 1 -18.66 15.40 -0.93
N GLY A 2 -17.36 15.67 -0.80
CA GLY A 2 -16.39 15.19 -1.79
C GLY A 2 -16.32 13.67 -1.75
N SER A 3 -16.05 13.05 -2.88
CA SER A 3 -15.73 11.63 -3.01
C SER A 3 -14.42 11.52 -3.77
N SER A 4 -13.56 10.60 -3.37
CA SER A 4 -12.36 10.24 -4.12
C SER A 4 -12.64 9.01 -4.99
N ASP A 5 -11.74 8.77 -5.93
CA ASP A 5 -11.64 7.59 -6.78
C ASP A 5 -10.36 6.81 -6.40
N PRO A 6 -10.30 6.22 -5.18
CA PRO A 6 -9.04 5.71 -4.64
C PRO A 6 -8.53 4.43 -5.32
N TYR A 7 -7.21 4.37 -5.49
CA TYR A 7 -6.45 3.17 -5.83
C TYR A 7 -5.13 3.13 -5.06
N CYS A 8 -4.47 1.98 -5.04
CA CYS A 8 -3.21 1.79 -4.34
C CYS A 8 -2.06 1.52 -5.33
N ILE A 9 -0.88 2.08 -5.03
CA ILE A 9 0.40 1.71 -5.65
C ILE A 9 1.28 1.05 -4.61
N VAL A 10 1.65 -0.21 -4.84
CA VAL A 10 2.66 -0.90 -4.01
C VAL A 10 4.03 -0.74 -4.67
N LYS A 11 4.97 -0.21 -3.91
CA LYS A 11 6.37 -0.03 -4.31
C LYS A 11 7.30 -0.90 -3.49
N ILE A 12 8.36 -1.41 -4.12
CA ILE A 12 9.51 -2.04 -3.47
C ILE A 12 10.72 -1.16 -3.77
N ASP A 13 11.40 -0.65 -2.74
CA ASP A 13 12.60 0.21 -2.89
C ASP A 13 12.44 1.38 -3.90
N ASN A 14 11.25 1.97 -3.95
CA ASN A 14 10.80 3.05 -4.87
C ASN A 14 10.36 2.62 -6.28
N GLU A 15 10.50 1.36 -6.66
CA GLU A 15 9.96 0.84 -7.92
C GLU A 15 8.48 0.46 -7.73
N ALA A 16 7.60 0.98 -8.59
CA ALA A 16 6.18 0.62 -8.56
C ALA A 16 5.97 -0.75 -9.22
N ILE A 17 5.45 -1.70 -8.45
CA ILE A 17 5.33 -3.10 -8.88
C ILE A 17 3.87 -3.49 -9.13
N ILE A 18 2.95 -2.94 -8.33
CA ILE A 18 1.52 -3.26 -8.36
C ILE A 18 0.71 -1.96 -8.35
N ARG A 19 -0.37 -1.94 -9.13
CA ARG A 19 -1.45 -0.96 -9.04
C ARG A 19 -2.75 -1.71 -8.87
N THR A 20 -3.55 -1.36 -7.86
CA THR A 20 -4.89 -1.94 -7.70
C THR A 20 -5.89 -1.36 -8.71
N ALA A 21 -7.08 -1.96 -8.79
CA ALA A 21 -8.21 -1.31 -9.43
C ALA A 21 -8.58 -0.02 -8.69
N THR A 22 -9.17 0.90 -9.42
CA THR A 22 -9.74 2.15 -8.90
C THR A 22 -11.15 1.90 -8.41
N VAL A 23 -11.46 2.30 -7.19
CA VAL A 23 -12.80 2.22 -6.62
C VAL A 23 -13.45 3.59 -6.69
N TRP A 24 -14.39 3.77 -7.61
CA TRP A 24 -14.95 5.09 -7.91
C TRP A 24 -15.88 5.61 -6.82
N LYS A 25 -15.76 6.91 -6.52
CA LYS A 25 -16.65 7.76 -5.73
C LYS A 25 -16.88 7.26 -4.30
N THR A 26 -15.80 6.96 -3.60
CA THR A 26 -15.85 6.50 -2.21
C THR A 26 -14.70 7.04 -1.36
N LEU A 27 -14.96 7.26 -0.07
CA LEU A 27 -13.93 7.49 0.95
C LEU A 27 -13.62 6.21 1.76
N SER A 28 -14.31 5.11 1.46
CA SER A 28 -14.12 3.82 2.11
C SER A 28 -14.01 2.70 1.07
N PRO A 29 -12.89 2.67 0.31
CA PRO A 29 -12.71 1.67 -0.74
C PRO A 29 -12.47 0.27 -0.17
N PHE A 30 -12.94 -0.73 -0.90
CA PHE A 30 -12.58 -2.14 -0.72
C PHE A 30 -12.01 -2.66 -2.04
N TRP A 31 -10.73 -3.01 -2.03
CA TRP A 31 -10.04 -3.64 -3.16
C TRP A 31 -10.07 -5.16 -3.03
N GLY A 32 -9.68 -5.68 -1.86
CA GLY A 32 -9.60 -7.13 -1.64
C GLY A 32 -8.62 -7.85 -2.57
N GLU A 33 -7.57 -7.17 -3.01
CA GLU A 33 -6.64 -7.67 -4.02
C GLU A 33 -5.37 -8.26 -3.37
N GLU A 34 -4.90 -9.40 -3.88
CA GLU A 34 -3.70 -10.09 -3.40
C GLU A 34 -2.68 -10.27 -4.52
N TYR A 35 -1.42 -10.04 -4.18
CA TYR A 35 -0.29 -10.11 -5.10
C TYR A 35 0.87 -10.86 -4.47
N GLU A 36 1.54 -11.70 -5.28
CA GLU A 36 2.82 -12.32 -4.92
C GLU A 36 3.93 -11.81 -5.84
N VAL A 37 5.00 -11.28 -5.26
CA VAL A 37 6.14 -10.71 -5.99
C VAL A 37 7.46 -11.25 -5.46
N GLN A 38 8.41 -11.51 -6.36
CA GLN A 38 9.76 -11.90 -5.96
C GLN A 38 10.49 -10.70 -5.36
N LEU A 39 11.12 -10.91 -4.20
CA LEU A 39 11.90 -9.88 -3.52
C LEU A 39 13.39 -10.09 -3.79
N HIS A 40 14.05 -9.00 -4.18
CA HIS A 40 15.51 -8.99 -4.17
C HIS A 40 16.03 -9.21 -2.73
N PRO A 41 17.06 -10.03 -2.49
CA PRO A 41 17.57 -10.30 -1.15
C PRO A 41 18.02 -9.04 -0.37
N SER A 42 18.33 -7.95 -1.08
CA SER A 42 18.74 -6.67 -0.51
C SER A 42 17.63 -5.63 -0.44
N PHE A 43 16.34 -6.00 -0.58
CA PHE A 43 15.27 -5.03 -0.45
C PHE A 43 15.30 -4.32 0.92
N HIS A 44 14.88 -3.06 0.96
CA HIS A 44 14.89 -2.21 2.14
C HIS A 44 13.47 -1.99 2.68
N SER A 45 12.51 -1.68 1.82
CA SER A 45 11.13 -1.40 2.25
C SER A 45 10.09 -1.68 1.18
N ILE A 46 8.86 -1.88 1.65
CA ILE A 46 7.65 -1.93 0.84
C ILE A 46 6.79 -0.74 1.25
N SER A 47 6.41 0.08 0.28
CA SER A 47 5.58 1.26 0.52
C SER A 47 4.26 1.10 -0.23
N ILE A 48 3.15 1.38 0.42
CA ILE A 48 1.83 1.38 -0.19
C ILE A 48 1.35 2.83 -0.18
N TYR A 49 1.10 3.38 -1.36
CA TYR A 49 0.53 4.71 -1.55
C TYR A 49 -0.95 4.56 -1.85
N VAL A 50 -1.79 5.32 -1.16
CA VAL A 50 -3.18 5.51 -1.53
C VAL A 50 -3.24 6.77 -2.38
N MET A 51 -3.82 6.65 -3.55
CA MET A 51 -3.89 7.67 -4.59
C MET A 51 -5.35 7.97 -4.90
N ASP A 52 -5.65 9.19 -5.33
CA ASP A 52 -6.93 9.59 -5.90
C ASP A 52 -6.80 9.70 -7.43
N GLU A 53 -7.58 8.94 -8.20
CA GLU A 53 -7.52 9.00 -9.66
C GLU A 53 -8.36 10.18 -10.19
N ASP A 54 -7.70 11.07 -10.93
CA ASP A 54 -8.35 12.26 -11.47
C ASP A 54 -8.44 12.20 -12.99
N ALA A 55 -9.65 12.32 -13.53
CA ALA A 55 -9.87 12.23 -14.98
C ALA A 55 -9.28 13.41 -15.77
N LEU A 56 -9.08 14.57 -15.13
CA LEU A 56 -8.71 15.83 -15.80
C LEU A 56 -7.43 16.47 -15.24
N SER A 57 -6.92 15.96 -14.13
CA SER A 57 -5.70 16.42 -13.44
C SER A 57 -4.73 15.25 -13.29
N ARG A 58 -3.60 15.52 -12.65
CA ARG A 58 -2.69 14.47 -12.20
C ARG A 58 -3.30 13.84 -10.95
N ASP A 59 -3.20 12.52 -10.83
CA ASP A 59 -3.59 11.78 -9.63
C ASP A 59 -2.89 12.33 -8.37
N ASP A 60 -3.68 12.56 -7.33
CA ASP A 60 -3.25 13.12 -6.06
C ASP A 60 -2.88 11.99 -5.08
N VAL A 61 -1.93 12.27 -4.20
CA VAL A 61 -1.55 11.31 -3.15
C VAL A 61 -2.41 11.56 -1.92
N ILE A 62 -3.19 10.58 -1.50
CA ILE A 62 -3.98 10.66 -0.26
C ILE A 62 -3.08 10.42 0.95
N GLY A 63 -2.14 9.48 0.82
CA GLY A 63 -1.20 9.16 1.89
C GLY A 63 -0.40 7.90 1.59
N LYS A 64 0.48 7.52 2.51
CA LYS A 64 1.27 6.29 2.36
C LYS A 64 1.45 5.55 3.67
N VAL A 65 1.83 4.28 3.55
CA VAL A 65 2.44 3.50 4.63
C VAL A 65 3.76 2.91 4.15
N CYS A 66 4.71 2.78 5.05
CA CYS A 66 6.02 2.19 4.75
C CYS A 66 6.31 1.06 5.73
N ILE A 67 6.51 -0.13 5.20
CA ILE A 67 6.85 -1.34 5.95
C ILE A 67 8.30 -1.69 5.61
N THR A 68 9.19 -1.53 6.58
CA THR A 68 10.61 -1.81 6.38
C THR A 68 10.89 -3.31 6.48
N ARG A 69 12.00 -3.74 5.88
CA ARG A 69 12.52 -5.09 6.04
C ARG A 69 12.71 -5.47 7.51
N THR A 70 13.15 -4.53 8.35
CA THR A 70 13.33 -4.77 9.79
C THR A 70 12.00 -5.08 10.47
N MET A 71 10.95 -4.31 10.18
CA MET A 71 9.60 -4.57 10.70
C MET A 71 9.10 -5.95 10.29
N LEU A 72 9.28 -6.35 9.02
CA LEU A 72 8.90 -7.69 8.57
C LEU A 72 9.72 -8.80 9.26
N ALA A 73 10.98 -8.55 9.60
CA ALA A 73 11.80 -9.52 10.32
C ALA A 73 11.36 -9.70 11.77
N GLU A 74 10.82 -8.66 12.40
CA GLU A 74 10.23 -8.70 13.75
C GLU A 74 8.87 -9.43 13.77
N HIS A 75 8.21 -9.53 12.62
CA HIS A 75 6.93 -10.21 12.44
C HIS A 75 7.07 -11.45 11.51
N PRO A 76 7.54 -12.60 12.03
CA PRO A 76 7.83 -13.78 11.20
C PRO A 76 6.59 -14.39 10.51
N LYS A 77 5.38 -14.09 10.99
CA LYS A 77 4.12 -14.46 10.34
C LYS A 77 3.62 -13.43 9.33
N GLY A 78 4.37 -12.35 9.11
CA GLY A 78 3.92 -11.16 8.41
C GLY A 78 3.12 -10.20 9.29
N TYR A 79 2.81 -9.05 8.71
CA TYR A 79 1.95 -8.02 9.27
C TYR A 79 0.52 -8.20 8.75
N SER A 80 -0.49 -8.06 9.61
CA SER A 80 -1.89 -8.00 9.20
C SER A 80 -2.65 -7.05 10.13
N GLY A 81 -3.25 -6.00 9.58
CA GLY A 81 -4.01 -5.04 10.38
C GLY A 81 -4.16 -3.67 9.73
N TRP A 82 -4.76 -2.76 10.50
CA TRP A 82 -4.93 -1.36 10.13
C TRP A 82 -3.67 -0.55 10.45
N VAL A 83 -3.28 0.30 9.50
CA VAL A 83 -2.14 1.22 9.62
C VAL A 83 -2.60 2.62 9.24
N SER A 84 -2.32 3.60 10.11
CA SER A 84 -2.58 5.00 9.81
C SER A 84 -1.74 5.48 8.62
N LEU A 85 -2.38 6.21 7.71
CA LEU A 85 -1.68 6.84 6.60
C LEU A 85 -0.76 7.94 7.12
N SER A 86 0.39 8.08 6.48
CA SER A 86 1.36 9.14 6.73
C SER A 86 1.41 10.09 5.56
N GLU A 87 1.68 11.35 5.85
CA GLU A 87 1.90 12.41 4.85
C GLU A 87 3.06 12.10 3.90
N VAL A 88 2.89 12.53 2.65
CA VAL A 88 3.93 12.44 1.62
C VAL A 88 4.57 13.80 1.40
N ASP A 89 3.75 14.84 1.36
CA ASP A 89 4.15 16.24 1.45
C ASP A 89 4.00 16.71 2.91
N PRO A 90 5.04 17.25 3.56
CA PRO A 90 4.95 17.75 4.93
C PRO A 90 3.99 18.94 5.12
N ASP A 91 3.57 19.59 4.03
CA ASP A 91 2.59 20.69 4.08
C ASP A 91 1.13 20.19 3.99
N GLU A 92 0.91 18.88 3.83
CA GLU A 92 -0.41 18.25 3.73
C GLU A 92 -0.79 17.47 5.00
N GLU A 93 -2.00 17.71 5.51
CA GLU A 93 -2.56 16.89 6.58
C GLU A 93 -3.20 15.63 5.99
N VAL A 94 -2.70 14.46 6.40
CA VAL A 94 -3.25 13.16 6.01
C VAL A 94 -4.08 12.56 7.13
N GLN A 95 -5.28 12.11 6.77
CA GLN A 95 -6.20 11.39 7.65
C GLN A 95 -6.51 10.01 7.06
N GLY A 96 -6.96 9.11 7.93
CA GLY A 96 -7.40 7.78 7.53
C GLY A 96 -6.37 6.68 7.76
N GLU A 97 -6.78 5.46 7.48
CA GLU A 97 -6.01 4.24 7.68
C GLU A 97 -6.31 3.21 6.60
N ILE A 98 -5.34 2.32 6.38
CA ILE A 98 -5.44 1.24 5.40
C ILE A 98 -5.28 -0.12 6.08
N HIS A 99 -6.13 -1.06 5.71
CA HIS A 99 -6.08 -2.45 6.16
C HIS A 99 -5.25 -3.26 5.17
N LEU A 100 -4.13 -3.81 5.66
CA LEU A 100 -3.17 -4.54 4.84
C LEU A 100 -2.84 -5.90 5.45
N ARG A 101 -2.43 -6.82 4.59
CA ARG A 101 -1.67 -8.01 4.97
C ARG A 101 -0.40 -8.09 4.15
N VAL A 102 0.74 -8.28 4.81
CA VAL A 102 2.07 -8.34 4.18
C VAL A 102 2.87 -9.46 4.81
N GLU A 103 3.18 -10.49 4.02
CA GLU A 103 3.83 -11.72 4.49
C GLU A 103 5.06 -12.04 3.63
N LEU A 104 6.15 -12.47 4.29
CA LEU A 104 7.28 -13.05 3.58
C LEU A 104 7.04 -14.56 3.44
N LEU A 105 7.02 -15.06 2.21
CA LEU A 105 6.86 -16.48 1.93
C LEU A 105 8.23 -17.14 1.78
N GLU A 106 8.41 -18.25 2.49
CA GLU A 106 9.59 -19.11 2.36
C GLU A 106 9.37 -20.14 1.21
N GLY A 107 10.40 -20.36 0.40
CA GLY A 107 10.37 -21.22 -0.79
C GLY A 107 11.62 -21.05 -1.66
N GLU A 108 11.57 -21.51 -2.92
CA GLU A 108 12.62 -21.22 -3.91
C GLU A 108 12.63 -19.72 -4.25
N GLY A 109 13.36 -18.96 -3.44
CA GLY A 109 13.41 -17.50 -3.50
C GLY A 109 12.45 -16.82 -2.50
N ARG A 110 12.88 -15.67 -1.97
CA ARG A 110 12.07 -14.86 -1.06
C ARG A 110 10.97 -14.18 -1.86
N ARG A 111 9.71 -14.45 -1.53
CA ARG A 111 8.55 -13.77 -2.11
C ARG A 111 7.83 -12.94 -1.06
N LEU A 112 7.24 -11.85 -1.50
CA LEU A 112 6.29 -11.07 -0.73
C LEU A 112 4.89 -11.47 -1.16
N ARG A 113 4.02 -11.76 -0.20
CA ARG A 113 2.56 -11.71 -0.41
C ARG A 113 2.06 -10.39 0.16
N CYS A 114 1.38 -9.61 -0.66
CA CYS A 114 0.77 -8.35 -0.26
C CYS A 114 -0.71 -8.40 -0.61
N THR A 115 -1.56 -8.27 0.41
CA THR A 115 -3.01 -8.12 0.25
C THR A 115 -3.40 -6.70 0.64
N VAL A 116 -3.99 -5.98 -0.31
CA VAL A 116 -4.54 -4.63 -0.12
C VAL A 116 -6.05 -4.77 0.04
N LEU A 117 -6.57 -4.59 1.26
CA LEU A 117 -7.96 -4.93 1.59
C LEU A 117 -8.88 -3.72 1.40
N GLU A 118 -8.76 -2.72 2.27
CA GLU A 118 -9.69 -1.59 2.37
C GLU A 118 -9.03 -0.38 3.04
N ALA A 119 -9.62 0.80 2.88
CA ALA A 119 -9.23 2.02 3.59
C ALA A 119 -10.46 2.77 4.13
N ARG A 120 -10.25 3.66 5.10
CA ARG A 120 -11.30 4.51 5.69
C ARG A 120 -10.76 5.79 6.31
#